data_AF-A0A067NLZ8-F1
#
_entry.id   AF-A0A067NLZ8-F1
#
_cell.length_a   1.000
_cell.length_b   1.000
_cell.length_c   1.000
_cell.angle_alpha   90.00
_cell.angle_beta   90.00
_cell.angle_gamma   90.00
#
_symmetry.space_group_name_H-M   'P 1'
#
loop_
_entity.id
_entity.type
_entity.pdbx_description
1 polymer ?
#
loop_
_entity_poly.entity_id
_entity_poly.type
_entity_poly.pdbx_seq_one_letter_code
_entity_poly.pdbx_strand_id
1 'polypeptide(L)'
;KRVIHITVPPRWYLIPGTAFIAGAAIGLVRGGQTESLRFLAENAHRPPTTVEGWYFYNKTKNYRIMFAGLKSGGWEAAKLAGLGIGWVGIE
;
A
#
# COMPACT_ATOMS: atom_id res chain seq x y z
N LYS A 1 14.15 41.76 -9.19
CA LYS A 1 13.39 40.49 -9.30
C LYS A 1 12.40 40.43 -8.14
N ARG A 2 11.09 40.29 -8.39
CA ARG A 2 10.07 40.18 -7.33
C ARG A 2 10.08 38.74 -6.80
N VAL A 3 10.38 38.55 -5.52
CA VAL A 3 10.39 37.21 -4.89
C VAL A 3 9.08 37.04 -4.13
N ILE A 4 8.28 36.08 -4.56
CA ILE A 4 7.02 35.73 -3.89
C ILE A 4 7.34 34.72 -2.80
N HIS A 5 7.00 35.06 -1.56
CA HIS A 5 7.13 34.15 -0.41
C HIS A 5 5.76 33.51 -0.18
N ILE A 6 5.67 32.20 -0.43
CA ILE A 6 4.46 31.43 -0.12
C ILE A 6 4.67 30.76 1.22
N THR A 7 3.88 31.16 2.21
CA THR A 7 3.88 30.57 3.56
C THR A 7 2.72 29.59 3.65
N VAL A 8 2.98 28.31 3.37
CA VAL A 8 1.97 27.26 3.52
C VAL A 8 1.91 26.85 5.00
N PRO A 9 0.74 26.90 5.67
CA PRO A 9 0.64 26.51 7.06
C PRO A 9 1.02 25.03 7.26
N PRO A 10 1.81 24.67 8.30
CA PRO A 10 2.35 23.32 8.45
C PRO A 10 1.33 22.18 8.43
N ARG A 11 0.14 22.45 8.99
CA ARG A 11 -0.98 21.51 9.05
C ARG A 11 -1.42 20.96 7.69
N TRP A 12 -1.30 21.75 6.61
CA TRP A 12 -1.75 21.37 5.27
C TRP A 12 -0.91 20.26 4.63
N TYR A 13 0.32 20.03 5.07
CA TYR A 13 1.16 18.93 4.57
C TYR A 13 1.46 17.88 5.64
N LEU A 14 1.53 18.25 6.93
CA LEU A 14 1.82 17.31 8.01
C LEU A 14 0.69 16.30 8.23
N ILE A 15 -0.57 16.75 8.34
CA ILE A 15 -1.69 15.85 8.64
C ILE A 15 -1.97 14.92 7.45
N PRO A 16 -2.15 15.40 6.21
CA PRO A 16 -2.32 14.51 5.06
C PRO A 16 -1.11 13.61 4.80
N GLY A 17 0.11 14.13 5.00
CA GLY A 17 1.35 13.37 4.78
C GLY A 17 1.52 12.20 5.76
N THR A 18 1.24 12.43 7.05
CA THR A 18 1.29 11.36 8.06
C THR A 18 0.15 10.34 7.85
N ALA A 19 -1.06 10.81 7.52
CA ALA A 19 -2.18 9.95 7.18
C ALA A 19 -1.90 9.09 5.94
N PHE A 20 -1.24 9.65 4.92
CA PHE A 20 -0.80 8.92 3.72
C PHE A 20 0.15 7.78 4.08
N ILE A 21 1.19 8.05 4.88
CA ILE A 21 2.19 7.05 5.29
C ILE A 21 1.53 5.92 6.08
N ALA A 22 0.66 6.27 7.03
CA ALA A 22 -0.09 5.29 7.81
C ALA A 22 -0.99 4.43 6.92
N GLY A 23 -1.73 5.04 5.99
CA GLY A 23 -2.60 4.34 5.04
C GLY A 23 -1.82 3.42 4.11
N ALA A 24 -0.68 3.87 3.61
CA ALA A 24 0.21 3.07 2.78
C ALA A 24 0.70 1.82 3.52
N ALA A 25 1.18 1.98 4.76
CA ALA A 25 1.66 0.86 5.58
C ALA A 25 0.54 -0.16 5.85
N ILE A 26 -0.66 0.31 6.20
CA ILE A 26 -1.83 -0.55 6.44
C ILE A 26 -2.20 -1.32 5.17
N GLY A 27 -2.29 -0.62 4.03
CA GLY A 27 -2.65 -1.22 2.76
C GLY A 27 -1.60 -2.26 2.31
N LEU A 28 -0.31 -1.92 2.35
CA LEU A 28 0.77 -2.83 1.98
C LEU A 28 0.70 -4.17 2.72
N VAL A 29 0.53 -4.13 4.04
CA VAL A 29 0.45 -5.33 4.88
C VAL A 29 -0.83 -6.11 4.59
N ARG A 30 -1.99 -5.45 4.63
CA ARG A 30 -3.29 -6.12 4.47
C ARG A 30 -3.48 -6.71 3.07
N GLY A 31 -3.12 -5.97 2.03
CA GLY A 31 -3.22 -6.46 0.65
C GLY A 31 -2.26 -7.62 0.37
N GLY A 32 -1.03 -7.54 0.90
CA GLY A 32 -0.07 -8.62 0.80
C GLY A 32 -0.54 -9.91 1.51
N GLN A 33 -1.07 -9.79 2.72
CA GLN A 33 -1.64 -10.94 3.45
C GLN A 33 -2.84 -11.55 2.72
N THR A 34 -3.75 -10.72 2.22
CA THR A 34 -4.94 -11.18 1.50
C THR A 34 -4.59 -11.96 0.23
N GLU A 35 -3.68 -11.45 -0.59
CA GLU A 35 -3.23 -12.18 -1.79
C GLU A 35 -2.39 -13.41 -1.45
N SER A 36 -1.62 -13.39 -0.35
CA SER A 36 -0.92 -14.60 0.10
C SER A 36 -1.89 -15.72 0.41
N LEU A 37 -2.95 -15.44 1.19
CA LEU A 37 -3.99 -16.42 1.51
C LEU A 37 -4.73 -16.89 0.27
N ARG A 38 -5.08 -15.96 -0.63
CA ARG A 38 -5.72 -16.28 -1.91
C ARG A 38 -4.86 -17.18 -2.78
N PHE A 39 -3.57 -16.88 -2.93
CA PHE A 39 -2.63 -17.71 -3.69
C PHE A 39 -2.51 -19.12 -3.11
N LEU A 40 -2.48 -19.24 -1.77
CA LEU A 40 -2.45 -20.55 -1.09
C LEU A 40 -3.75 -21.32 -1.33
N ALA A 41 -4.91 -20.66 -1.27
CA ALA A 41 -6.20 -21.28 -1.57
C ALA A 41 -6.28 -21.76 -3.04
N GLU A 42 -5.86 -20.92 -3.99
CA GLU A 42 -5.83 -21.25 -5.42
C GLU A 42 -4.89 -22.43 -5.71
N ASN A 43 -3.78 -22.56 -4.97
CA ASN A 43 -2.76 -23.58 -5.22
C ASN A 43 -2.71 -24.72 -4.20
N ALA A 44 -3.71 -24.84 -3.32
CA ALA A 44 -3.74 -25.90 -2.30
C ALA A 44 -3.65 -27.31 -2.90
N HIS A 45 -4.12 -27.47 -4.14
CA HIS A 45 -4.11 -28.73 -4.88
C HIS A 45 -2.86 -28.95 -5.76
N ARG A 46 -1.93 -27.97 -5.84
CA ARG A 46 -0.70 -28.03 -6.66
C ARG A 46 0.55 -27.77 -5.82
N PRO A 47 0.87 -28.64 -4.83
CA PRO A 47 2.11 -28.50 -4.09
C PRO A 47 3.32 -28.74 -5.02
N PRO A 48 4.41 -27.97 -4.87
CA PRO A 48 5.62 -28.20 -5.65
C PRO A 48 6.25 -29.55 -5.30
N THR A 49 6.56 -30.37 -6.31
CA THR A 49 7.16 -31.70 -6.15
C THR A 49 8.67 -31.71 -6.43
N THR A 50 9.19 -30.66 -7.08
CA THR A 50 10.61 -30.49 -7.41
C THR A 50 11.17 -29.21 -6.77
N VAL A 51 12.49 -29.16 -6.58
CA VAL A 51 13.17 -27.98 -6.01
C VAL A 51 13.00 -26.75 -6.92
N GLU A 52 13.12 -26.93 -8.22
CA GLU A 52 12.88 -25.89 -9.22
C GLU A 52 11.43 -25.39 -9.17
N GLY A 53 10.46 -26.31 -9.09
CA GLY A 53 9.05 -25.98 -8.93
C GLY A 53 8.77 -25.18 -7.65
N TRP A 54 9.43 -25.53 -6.54
CA TRP A 54 9.32 -24.78 -5.28
C TRP A 54 9.83 -23.35 -5.42
N TYR A 55 10.94 -23.13 -6.14
CA TYR A 55 11.46 -21.79 -6.39
C TYR A 55 10.50 -20.96 -7.23
N PHE A 56 10.00 -21.48 -8.35
CA PHE A 56 9.06 -20.76 -9.21
C PHE A 56 7.72 -20.50 -8.51
N TYR A 57 7.25 -21.42 -7.68
CA TYR A 57 6.08 -21.26 -6.84
C TYR A 57 6.22 -20.05 -5.92
N ASN A 58 7.31 -19.98 -5.15
CA ASN A 58 7.56 -18.89 -4.21
C ASN A 58 7.84 -17.55 -4.92
N LYS A 59 8.57 -17.58 -6.04
CA LYS A 59 8.81 -16.39 -6.87
C LYS A 59 7.50 -15.79 -7.38
N THR A 60 6.61 -16.63 -7.91
CA THR A 60 5.28 -16.20 -8.38
C THR A 60 4.41 -15.67 -7.24
N LYS A 61 4.41 -16.37 -6.09
CA LYS A 61 3.72 -15.92 -4.88
C LYS A 61 4.19 -14.53 -4.46
N ASN A 62 5.51 -14.31 -4.41
CA ASN A 62 6.07 -13.05 -3.95
C ASN A 62 5.71 -11.89 -4.90
N TYR A 63 5.76 -12.08 -6.22
CA TYR A 63 5.34 -11.02 -7.17
C TYR A 63 3.86 -10.64 -7.02
N ARG A 64 2.98 -11.61 -6.83
CA ARG A 64 1.54 -11.34 -6.61
C ARG A 64 1.32 -10.57 -5.31
N ILE A 65 1.98 -10.99 -4.23
CA ILE A 65 1.93 -10.31 -2.92
C ILE A 65 2.44 -8.87 -3.04
N MET A 66 3.60 -8.64 -3.67
CA MET A 66 4.16 -7.30 -3.87
C MET A 66 3.22 -6.40 -4.67
N PHE A 67 2.69 -6.89 -5.79
CA PHE A 67 1.78 -6.11 -6.63
C PHE A 67 0.51 -5.71 -5.87
N ALA A 68 -0.11 -6.63 -5.15
CA ALA A 68 -1.32 -6.33 -4.41
C ALA A 68 -1.08 -5.48 -3.18
N GLY A 69 0.06 -5.67 -2.49
CA GLY A 69 0.51 -4.77 -1.44
C GLY A 69 0.63 -3.34 -1.97
N LEU A 70 1.31 -3.12 -3.09
CA LEU A 70 1.45 -1.78 -3.68
C LEU A 70 0.11 -1.19 -4.11
N LYS A 71 -0.75 -1.98 -4.76
CA LYS A 71 -2.09 -1.56 -5.20
C LYS A 71 -2.96 -1.11 -4.03
N SER A 72 -3.07 -1.94 -3.00
CA SER A 72 -3.87 -1.64 -1.80
C SER A 72 -3.24 -0.54 -0.95
N GLY A 73 -1.90 -0.51 -0.83
CA GLY A 73 -1.15 0.56 -0.20
C GLY A 73 -1.46 1.91 -0.82
N GLY A 74 -1.39 2.03 -2.15
CA GLY A 74 -1.74 3.27 -2.84
C GLY A 74 -3.20 3.69 -2.62
N TRP A 75 -4.13 2.73 -2.62
CA TRP A 75 -5.56 3.01 -2.40
C TRP A 75 -5.86 3.49 -0.98
N GLU A 76 -5.36 2.78 0.05
CA GLU A 76 -5.58 3.16 1.45
C GLU A 76 -4.84 4.46 1.80
N ALA A 77 -3.66 4.68 1.24
CA ALA A 77 -2.92 5.94 1.40
C ALA A 77 -3.70 7.13 0.83
N ALA A 78 -4.24 7.01 -0.39
CA ALA A 78 -5.05 8.07 -1.00
C ALA A 78 -6.33 8.34 -0.21
N LYS A 79 -6.99 7.28 0.29
CA LYS A 79 -8.19 7.40 1.12
C LYS A 79 -7.92 8.15 2.42
N LEU A 80 -6.89 7.77 3.18
CA LEU A 80 -6.57 8.44 4.44
C LEU A 80 -6.02 9.85 4.23
N ALA A 81 -5.21 10.08 3.19
CA ALA A 81 -4.75 11.42 2.84
C ALA A 81 -5.93 12.35 2.49
N GLY A 82 -6.88 11.86 1.70
CA GLY A 82 -8.10 12.61 1.35
C GLY A 82 -8.94 12.97 2.58
N LEU A 83 -9.08 12.05 3.54
CA LEU A 83 -9.73 12.34 4.83
C LEU A 83 -8.97 13.39 5.64
N GLY A 84 -7.63 13.31 5.67
CA GLY A 84 -6.79 14.30 6.35
C GLY A 84 -6.89 15.69 5.74
N ILE A 85 -6.96 15.79 4.41
CA ILE A 85 -7.21 17.06 3.71
C ILE A 85 -8.61 17.59 4.05
N GLY A 86 -9.62 16.71 4.02
CA GLY A 86 -10.99 17.08 4.38
C GLY A 86 -11.11 17.62 5.81
N TRP A 87 -10.43 16.98 6.76
CA TRP A 87 -10.37 17.44 8.15
C TRP A 87 -9.75 18.83 8.27
N VAL A 88 -8.56 19.03 7.69
CA VAL A 88 -7.85 20.33 7.73
C VAL A 88 -8.63 21.44 7.01
N GLY A 89 -9.47 21.09 6.04
CA GLY A 89 -10.35 22.06 5.37
C GLY A 89 -11.59 22.45 6.17
N ILE A 90 -12.04 21.61 7.10
CA ILE A 90 -13.21 21.87 7.97
C ILE A 90 -12.81 22.60 9.25
N GLU A 91 -11.68 22.24 9.84
CA GLU A 91 -11.12 22.84 11.06
C GLU A 91 -10.52 24.23 10.83
#